data_AF-A0A355RHI9-F1
#
_entry.id   AF-A0A355RHI9-F1
#
_cell.length_a   1.000
_cell.length_b   1.000
_cell.length_c   1.000
_cell.angle_alpha   90.00
_cell.angle_beta   90.00
_cell.angle_gamma   90.00
#
_symmetry.space_group_name_H-M   'P 1'
#
loop_
_entity.id
_entity.type
_entity.pdbx_description
1 polymer ?
#
loop_
_entity_poly.entity_id
_entity_poly.type
_entity_poly.pdbx_seq_one_letter_code
_entity_poly.pdbx_strand_id
1 'polypeptide(L)' 'EMIKEVLDTMIALAEDGMTMICVTHEMGFARQVANRVIFMDEGQIVEQNEPEEFFGNPQSDRTKLFLSQILGH' A
#
# COMPACT_ATOMS: atom_id res chain seq x y z
N GLU A 1 -0.56 16.09 -12.41
CA GLU A 1 -0.16 17.23 -11.57
C GLU A 1 -0.84 17.20 -10.20
N MET A 2 -2.18 17.29 -10.11
CA MET A 2 -2.89 17.31 -8.81
C MET A 2 -2.68 16.09 -7.90
N ILE A 3 -2.44 14.88 -8.44
CA ILE A 3 -2.24 13.67 -7.60
C ILE A 3 -0.97 13.80 -6.76
N LYS A 4 0.09 14.39 -7.31
CA LYS A 4 1.38 14.49 -6.62
C LYS A 4 1.30 15.41 -5.41
N GLU A 5 0.62 16.55 -5.53
CA GLU A 5 0.45 17.51 -4.42
C GLU A 5 -0.35 16.92 -3.25
N VAL A 6 -1.37 16.09 -3.56
CA VAL A 6 -2.15 15.37 -2.54
C VAL A 6 -1.27 14.34 -1.84
N LEU A 7 -0.50 13.55 -2.58
CA LEU A 7 0.41 12.55 -2.00
C LEU A 7 1.49 13.21 -1.14
N ASP A 8 2.08 14.32 -1.59
CA ASP A 8 3.08 15.07 -0.84
C ASP A 8 2.51 15.59 0.49
N THR A 9 1.26 16.06 0.50
CA THR A 9 0.57 16.46 1.74
C THR A 9 0.35 15.27 2.67
N MET A 10 -0.03 14.11 2.14
CA MET A 10 -0.22 12.89 2.93
C MET A 10 1.10 12.37 3.51
N ILE A 11 2.21 12.48 2.77
CA ILE A 11 3.56 12.13 3.25
C ILE A 11 3.93 13.02 4.43
N ALA A 12 3.76 14.35 4.30
CA ALA A 12 4.08 15.28 5.38
C ALA A 12 3.29 14.99 6.67
N LEU A 13 1.99 14.68 6.56
CA LEU A 13 1.17 14.30 7.72
C LEU A 13 1.65 13.01 8.41
N ALA A 14 2.13 12.05 7.62
CA ALA A 14 2.67 10.80 8.17
C ALA A 14 4.02 11.05 8.89
N GLU A 15 4.88 11.91 8.34
CA GLU A 15 6.15 12.31 8.94
C GLU A 15 5.95 13.11 10.25
N ASP A 16 4.87 13.88 10.36
CA ASP A 16 4.48 14.59 11.58
C ASP A 16 4.00 13.65 12.72
N GLY A 17 3.94 12.34 12.48
CA GLY A 17 3.61 11.33 13.48
C GLY A 17 2.11 11.11 13.68
N MET A 18 1.28 11.53 12.72
CA MET A 18 -0.17 11.28 12.76
C MET A 18 -0.48 9.79 12.55
N THR A 19 -1.42 9.24 13.31
CA THR A 19 -1.96 7.90 13.00
C THR A 19 -2.88 8.00 11.79
N MET A 20 -2.53 7.30 10.71
CA MET A 20 -3.25 7.36 9.43
C MET A 20 -3.71 5.98 8.97
N ILE A 21 -4.93 5.91 8.43
CA ILE A 21 -5.44 4.76 7.68
C ILE A 21 -5.77 5.26 6.27
N CYS A 22 -5.07 4.73 5.28
CA CYS A 22 -5.20 5.13 3.89
C CYS A 22 -5.66 3.94 3.06
N VAL A 23 -6.76 4.10 2.32
CA VAL A 23 -7.17 3.16 1.27
C VAL A 23 -6.72 3.74 -0.06
N THR A 24 -5.84 3.04 -0.77
CA THR A 24 -5.21 3.59 -1.98
C THR A 24 -4.85 2.50 -2.99
N HIS A 25 -4.83 2.89 -4.27
CA HIS A 25 -4.25 2.11 -5.37
C HIS A 25 -2.86 2.62 -5.77
N GLU A 26 -2.38 3.70 -5.15
CA GLU A 26 -1.04 4.27 -5.38
C GLU A 26 0.02 3.45 -4.63
N MET A 27 0.49 2.36 -5.25
CA MET A 27 1.42 1.41 -4.62
C MET A 27 2.75 2.05 -4.23
N GLY A 28 3.24 3.03 -5.01
CA GLY A 28 4.46 3.77 -4.68
C GLY A 28 4.35 4.53 -3.37
N PHE A 29 3.20 5.19 -3.14
CA PHE A 29 2.90 5.86 -1.88
C PHE A 29 2.80 4.86 -0.72
N ALA A 30 2.06 3.76 -0.92
CA ALA A 30 1.93 2.72 0.10
C ALA A 30 3.29 2.11 0.48
N ARG A 31 4.18 1.89 -0.50
CA ARG A 31 5.53 1.38 -0.27
C ARG A 31 6.44 2.38 0.45
N GLN A 32 6.25 3.68 0.22
CA GLN A 32 7.08 4.73 0.80
C GLN A 32 6.68 5.10 2.24
N VAL A 33 5.38 5.15 2.54
CA VAL A 33 4.87 5.74 3.79
C VAL A 33 4.30 4.73 4.76
N ALA A 34 3.74 3.62 4.28
CA ALA A 34 3.01 2.72 5.18
C ALA A 34 3.98 1.98 6.12
N ASN A 35 3.63 1.88 7.39
CA ASN A 35 4.30 0.93 8.29
C ASN A 35 3.75 -0.50 8.11
N ARG A 36 2.53 -0.61 7.59
CA ARG A 36 1.82 -1.87 7.42
C ARG A 36 0.88 -1.79 6.24
N VAL A 37 0.94 -2.78 5.36
CA VAL A 37 0.03 -2.92 4.21
C VAL A 37 -0.96 -4.04 4.54
N ILE A 38 -2.24 -3.78 4.24
CA ILE A 38 -3.32 -4.76 4.41
C ILE A 38 -3.97 -4.95 3.05
N PHE A 39 -3.89 -6.17 2.54
CA PHE A 39 -4.64 -6.59 1.37
C PHE A 39 -5.95 -7.22 1.80
N MET A 40 -7.03 -6.69 1.23
CA MET A 40 -8.38 -7.19 1.47
C MET A 40 -8.98 -7.66 0.15
N ASP A 41 -9.68 -8.78 0.22
CA ASP A 41 -10.43 -9.32 -0.91
C ASP A 41 -11.65 -10.09 -0.37
N GLU A 42 -12.77 -9.97 -1.06
CA GLU A 42 -14.07 -10.55 -0.66
C GLU A 42 -14.46 -10.28 0.82
N GLY A 43 -14.15 -9.08 1.31
CA GLY A 43 -14.47 -8.67 2.68
C GLY A 43 -13.61 -9.32 3.76
N GLN A 44 -12.52 -10.00 3.40
CA GLN A 44 -11.56 -10.61 4.32
C GLN A 44 -10.19 -9.93 4.21
N ILE A 45 -9.45 -9.89 5.33
CA ILE A 45 -8.02 -9.59 5.29
C ILE A 45 -7.31 -10.84 4.80
N VAL A 46 -6.79 -10.77 3.58
CA VAL A 46 -6.11 -11.89 2.92
C VAL A 46 -4.65 -11.93 3.32
N GLU A 47 -4.01 -10.77 3.40
CA GLU A 47 -2.61 -10.65 3.78
C GLU A 47 -2.34 -9.32 4.46
N GLN A 48 -1.46 -9.33 5.46
CA GLN A 48 -0.99 -8.14 6.13
C GLN A 48 0.50 -8.30 6.40
N ASN A 49 1.31 -7.33 5.98
CA ASN A 49 2.75 -7.35 6.21
C ASN A 49 3.35 -5.93 6.20
N GLU A 50 4.64 -5.83 6.50
CA GLU A 50 5.43 -4.63 6.18
C GLU A 50 5.50 -4.44 4.65
N PRO A 51 5.62 -3.20 4.14
CA PRO A 51 5.54 -2.95 2.70
C PRO A 51 6.59 -3.70 1.90
N GLU A 52 7.83 -3.78 2.38
CA GLU A 52 8.92 -4.47 1.67
C GLU A 52 8.61 -5.95 1.46
N GLU A 53 8.17 -6.64 2.51
CA GLU A 53 7.76 -8.04 2.43
C GLU A 53 6.47 -8.22 1.62
N PHE A 54 5.48 -7.35 1.80
CA PHE A 54 4.21 -7.42 1.07
C PHE A 54 4.42 -7.31 -0.45
N PHE A 55 5.23 -6.36 -0.91
CA PHE A 55 5.46 -6.11 -2.33
C PHE A 55 6.57 -6.99 -2.93
N GLY A 56 7.58 -7.35 -2.14
CA GLY A 56 8.74 -8.12 -2.60
C GLY A 56 8.59 -9.63 -2.44
N ASN A 57 7.84 -10.08 -1.44
CA ASN A 57 7.69 -11.48 -1.07
C ASN A 57 6.26 -11.79 -0.55
N PRO A 58 5.21 -11.52 -1.36
CA PRO A 58 3.83 -11.82 -0.98
C PRO A 58 3.64 -13.30 -0.72
N GLN A 59 2.98 -13.65 0.38
CA GLN A 59 2.81 -15.03 0.81
C GLN A 59 1.55 -15.67 0.22
N SER A 60 0.45 -14.91 0.16
CA SER A 60 -0.83 -15.40 -0.36
C SER A 60 -0.87 -15.43 -1.88
N ASP A 61 -1.45 -16.49 -2.44
CA ASP A 61 -1.60 -16.62 -3.89
C ASP A 61 -2.53 -15.56 -4.49
N ARG A 62 -3.53 -15.10 -3.71
CA ARG A 62 -4.41 -13.98 -4.11
C ARG A 62 -3.62 -12.66 -4.16
N THR A 63 -2.76 -12.41 -3.18
CA THR A 63 -1.90 -11.23 -3.17
C THR A 63 -0.91 -11.26 -4.33
N LYS A 64 -0.26 -12.40 -4.59
CA LYS A 64 0.62 -12.60 -5.75
C LYS A 64 -0.10 -12.29 -7.07
N LEU A 65 -1.31 -12.84 -7.22
CA LEU A 65 -2.13 -12.60 -8.41
C LEU A 65 -2.48 -11.12 -8.56
N PHE A 66 -2.97 -10.48 -7.50
CA PHE A 66 -3.27 -9.04 -7.49
C PHE A 66 -2.06 -8.18 -7.87
N LEU A 67 -0.92 -8.41 -7.22
CA LEU A 67 0.31 -7.67 -7.50
C LEU A 67 0.82 -7.90 -8.93
N SER A 68 0.66 -9.11 -9.49
CA SER A 68 1.06 -9.40 -10.87
C SER A 68 0.26 -8.61 -11.91
N GLN A 69 -0.99 -8.26 -11.61
CA GLN A 69 -1.86 -7.47 -12.49
C GLN A 69 -1.55 -5.97 -12.43
N ILE A 70 -1.00 -5.49 -11.31
CA ILE A 70 -0.78 -4.07 -11.05
C ILE A 70 0.67 -3.65 -11.33
N LEU A 71 1.64 -4.51 -11.00
CA LEU A 71 3.07 -4.23 -11.18
C LEU A 71 3.59 -4.58 -12.58
N GLY A 72 2.75 -5.20 -13.43
CA GLY A 72 3.08 -5.58 -14.80
C GLY A 72 2.97 -4.45 -15.84
N HIS A 73 2.60 -3.24 -15.42
CA HIS A 73 2.48 -2.05 -16.26
C HIS A 73 3.33 -0.89 -15.73
#